data_AF-A9V362-F1
#
_entry.id   AF-A9V362-F1
#
_cell.length_a   1.000
_cell.length_b   1.000
_cell.length_c   1.000
_cell.angle_alpha   90.00
_cell.angle_beta   90.00
_cell.angle_gamma   90.00
#
_symmetry.space_group_name_H-M   'P 1'
#
loop_
_entity.id
_entity.type
_entity.pdbx_description
1 polymer ?
#
loop_
_entity_poly.entity_id
_entity_poly.type
_entity_poly.pdbx_seq_one_letter_code
_entity_poly.pdbx_strand_id
1 'polypeptide(L)'
;MAAYEPTIFAQWQSDLQVNLRPSMWIPKLRDIHCHKISGVISGHEAHEVMAALEAATRSLTDKFQLRPSQKQGTTFYRVYAYTKVEWLDVLEFRLRKTGDTTLRIEVEGFSSGVVPVSVPLAPLLNSAFCWLPFKDHGFNKRRVEHYLRELEKSGIHVATD
;
A
#
# COMPACT_ATOMS: atom_id res chain seq x y z
N MET A 1 17.41 -6.47 -13.02
CA MET A 1 16.59 -7.70 -12.93
C MET A 1 15.24 -7.34 -13.51
N ALA A 2 14.61 -8.22 -14.31
CA ALA A 2 13.29 -7.92 -14.87
C ALA A 2 12.28 -7.67 -13.73
N ALA A 3 11.41 -6.66 -13.89
CA ALA A 3 10.31 -6.42 -12.98
C ALA A 3 9.46 -7.69 -12.90
N TYR A 4 9.17 -8.16 -11.68
CA TYR A 4 8.31 -9.31 -11.49
C TYR A 4 6.87 -8.93 -11.84
N GLU A 5 6.29 -9.62 -12.81
CA GLU A 5 4.89 -9.47 -13.15
C GLU A 5 4.08 -10.58 -12.46
N PRO A 6 3.13 -10.24 -11.59
CA PRO A 6 2.24 -11.24 -11.00
C PRO A 6 1.40 -11.91 -12.10
N THR A 7 1.06 -13.16 -11.89
CA THR A 7 0.19 -13.94 -12.78
C THR A 7 -1.14 -13.22 -13.00
N ILE A 8 -1.74 -13.36 -14.19
CA ILE A 8 -3.05 -12.76 -14.50
C ILE A 8 -4.10 -13.19 -13.46
N PHE A 9 -3.98 -14.43 -12.98
CA PHE A 9 -4.84 -14.98 -11.94
C PHE A 9 -4.66 -14.24 -10.61
N ALA A 10 -3.42 -14.06 -10.14
CA ALA A 10 -3.13 -13.27 -8.96
C ALA A 10 -3.60 -11.82 -9.09
N GLN A 11 -3.43 -11.21 -10.26
CA GLN A 11 -3.88 -9.85 -10.52
C GLN A 11 -5.38 -9.69 -10.32
N TRP A 12 -6.19 -10.60 -10.86
CA TRP A 12 -7.65 -10.56 -10.71
C TRP A 12 -8.09 -10.83 -9.27
N GLN A 13 -7.51 -11.85 -8.62
CA GLN A 13 -7.84 -12.15 -7.23
C GLN A 13 -7.41 -11.04 -6.26
N SER A 14 -6.36 -10.29 -6.60
CA SER A 14 -5.86 -9.18 -5.77
C SER A 14 -6.89 -8.07 -5.62
N ASP A 15 -7.53 -7.65 -6.72
CA ASP A 15 -8.56 -6.60 -6.65
C ASP A 15 -9.75 -7.03 -5.78
N LEU A 16 -10.16 -8.29 -5.87
CA LEU A 16 -11.21 -8.84 -5.00
C LEU A 16 -10.78 -8.87 -3.53
N GLN A 17 -9.60 -9.42 -3.24
CA GLN A 17 -9.07 -9.55 -1.88
C GLN A 17 -8.88 -8.19 -1.20
N VAL A 18 -8.37 -7.19 -1.93
CA VAL A 18 -8.13 -5.84 -1.43
C VAL A 18 -9.43 -5.09 -1.16
N ASN A 19 -10.50 -5.37 -1.91
CA ASN A 19 -11.81 -4.80 -1.64
C ASN A 19 -12.50 -5.47 -0.44
N LEU A 20 -12.34 -6.79 -0.27
CA LEU A 20 -12.88 -7.52 0.88
C LEU A 20 -12.14 -7.20 2.18
N ARG A 21 -10.83 -7.00 2.13
CA ARG A 21 -9.95 -6.68 3.29
C ARG A 21 -10.08 -7.64 4.48
N PRO A 22 -10.05 -8.96 4.27
CA PRO A 22 -10.31 -9.91 5.36
C PRO A 22 -9.34 -9.75 6.53
N SER A 23 -8.07 -9.46 6.27
CA SER A 23 -7.04 -9.21 7.29
C SER A 23 -7.28 -7.96 8.16
N MET A 24 -8.23 -7.10 7.77
CA MET A 24 -8.55 -5.86 8.47
C MET A 24 -9.83 -5.96 9.33
N TRP A 25 -10.56 -7.08 9.26
CA TRP A 25 -11.86 -7.24 9.94
C TRP A 25 -11.74 -7.35 11.46
N ILE A 26 -10.68 -8.00 11.95
CA ILE A 26 -10.49 -8.26 13.38
C ILE A 26 -9.49 -7.24 13.95
N PRO A 27 -9.91 -6.27 14.78
CA PRO A 27 -9.06 -5.13 15.17
C PRO A 27 -7.71 -5.50 15.78
N LYS A 28 -7.67 -6.49 16.69
CA LYS A 28 -6.42 -6.90 17.36
C LYS A 28 -5.44 -7.62 16.43
N LEU A 29 -5.92 -8.29 15.38
CA LEU A 29 -5.08 -8.96 14.39
C LEU A 29 -4.62 -7.97 13.32
N ARG A 30 -5.51 -7.07 12.91
CA ARG A 30 -5.19 -5.96 11.99
C ARG A 30 -3.92 -5.22 12.42
N ASP A 31 -3.80 -4.89 13.70
CA ASP A 31 -2.67 -4.10 14.21
C ASP A 31 -1.33 -4.86 14.14
N ILE A 32 -1.34 -6.18 13.94
CA ILE A 32 -0.14 -7.01 13.73
C ILE A 32 0.33 -6.97 12.26
N HIS A 33 -0.60 -6.78 11.33
CA HIS A 33 -0.36 -6.88 9.88
C HIS A 33 -0.35 -5.53 9.19
N CYS A 34 -0.59 -4.45 9.94
CA CYS A 34 -0.77 -3.11 9.42
C CYS A 34 0.23 -2.14 10.05
N HIS A 35 0.75 -1.24 9.23
CA HIS A 35 1.52 -0.09 9.65
C HIS A 35 0.85 1.18 9.13
N LYS A 36 0.57 2.13 10.04
CA LYS A 36 -0.06 3.40 9.70
C LYS A 36 0.81 4.56 10.14
N ILE A 37 0.91 5.56 9.28
CA ILE A 37 1.53 6.85 9.56
C ILE A 37 0.57 7.93 9.06
N SER A 38 0.37 8.98 9.85
CA SER A 38 -0.26 10.22 9.40
C SER A 38 0.71 11.38 9.53
N GLY A 39 0.54 12.36 8.67
CA GLY A 39 1.33 13.58 8.75
C GLY A 39 0.74 14.70 7.91
N VAL A 40 1.45 15.83 7.94
CA VAL A 40 1.08 17.06 7.25
C VAL A 40 2.14 17.39 6.21
N ILE A 41 1.68 17.75 5.01
CA ILE A 41 2.46 18.27 3.90
C ILE A 41 2.04 19.72 3.70
N SER A 42 3.01 20.63 3.68
CA SER A 42 2.78 22.06 3.48
C SER A 42 3.43 22.54 2.19
N GLY A 43 2.80 23.50 1.52
CA GLY A 43 3.37 24.15 0.33
C GLY A 43 3.27 23.33 -0.96
N HIS A 44 2.48 22.24 -0.97
CA HIS A 44 2.28 21.39 -2.13
C HIS A 44 0.81 21.16 -2.41
N GLU A 45 0.47 21.08 -3.70
CA GLU A 45 -0.85 20.70 -4.16
C GLU A 45 -0.98 19.17 -4.27
N ALA A 46 -2.21 18.66 -4.17
CA ALA A 46 -2.42 17.20 -4.14
C ALA A 46 -1.89 16.49 -5.39
N HIS A 47 -1.96 17.13 -6.56
CA HIS A 47 -1.47 16.56 -7.81
C HIS A 47 0.06 16.43 -7.85
N GLU A 48 0.79 17.33 -7.20
CA GLU A 48 2.26 17.28 -7.09
C GLU A 48 2.68 16.08 -6.22
N VAL A 49 2.00 15.90 -5.09
CA VAL A 49 2.24 14.76 -4.19
C VAL A 49 1.90 13.45 -4.89
N MET A 50 0.81 13.39 -5.66
CA MET A 50 0.44 12.20 -6.43
C MET A 50 1.49 11.88 -7.51
N ALA A 51 1.97 12.89 -8.24
CA ALA A 51 3.03 12.70 -9.23
C ALA A 51 4.33 12.19 -8.59
N ALA A 52 4.68 12.70 -7.40
CA ALA A 52 5.83 12.23 -6.63
C ALA A 52 5.65 10.79 -6.13
N LEU A 53 4.44 10.39 -5.71
CA LEU A 53 4.13 9.00 -5.34
C LEU A 53 4.22 8.05 -6.54
N GLU A 54 3.79 8.48 -7.72
CA GLU A 54 3.95 7.72 -8.96
C GLU A 54 5.43 7.57 -9.34
N ALA A 55 6.22 8.63 -9.22
CA ALA A 55 7.66 8.60 -9.46
C ALA A 55 8.38 7.67 -8.46
N ALA A 56 8.05 7.77 -7.17
CA ALA A 56 8.56 6.89 -6.12
C ALA A 56 8.18 5.42 -6.37
N THR A 57 6.97 5.16 -6.86
CA THR A 57 6.56 3.80 -7.21
C THR A 57 7.42 3.23 -8.32
N ARG A 58 7.70 4.02 -9.38
CA ARG A 58 8.59 3.62 -10.47
C ARG A 58 10.02 3.37 -9.99
N SER A 59 10.55 4.19 -9.07
CA SER A 59 11.90 4.00 -8.51
C SER A 59 11.99 2.77 -7.60
N LEU A 60 10.88 2.36 -7.00
CA LEU A 60 10.80 1.23 -6.08
C LEU A 60 10.31 -0.09 -6.70
N THR A 61 9.84 -0.07 -7.96
CA THR A 61 9.32 -1.26 -8.67
C THR A 61 10.30 -2.42 -8.65
N ASP A 62 11.58 -2.15 -8.91
CA ASP A 62 12.64 -3.17 -8.94
C ASP A 62 12.89 -3.81 -7.57
N LYS A 63 12.58 -3.09 -6.49
CA LYS A 63 12.84 -3.53 -5.12
C LYS A 63 11.67 -4.30 -4.50
N PHE A 64 10.44 -3.93 -4.85
CA PHE A 64 9.25 -4.39 -4.13
C PHE A 64 8.15 -4.98 -5.03
N GLN A 65 8.41 -5.17 -6.33
CA GLN A 65 7.46 -5.80 -7.27
C GLN A 65 6.09 -5.09 -7.23
N LEU A 66 6.14 -3.79 -7.53
CA LEU A 66 5.02 -2.89 -7.32
C LEU A 66 4.11 -2.80 -8.54
N ARG A 67 2.80 -2.76 -8.30
CA ARG A 67 1.78 -2.46 -9.31
C ARG A 67 0.87 -1.33 -8.83
N PRO A 68 0.83 -0.18 -9.51
CA PRO A 68 -0.15 0.87 -9.24
C PRO A 68 -1.58 0.36 -9.48
N SER A 69 -2.51 0.71 -8.59
CA SER A 69 -3.94 0.34 -8.64
C SER A 69 -4.86 1.58 -8.65
N GLN A 70 -4.34 2.73 -9.09
CA GLN A 70 -4.98 4.04 -8.99
C GLN A 70 -6.37 4.10 -9.65
N LYS A 71 -7.30 4.83 -9.01
CA LYS A 71 -8.48 5.40 -9.69
C LYS A 71 -8.15 6.85 -10.10
N GLN A 72 -8.25 7.16 -11.39
CA GLN A 72 -8.01 8.53 -11.91
C GLN A 72 -8.87 9.57 -11.17
N GLY A 73 -8.29 10.75 -10.90
CA GLY A 73 -8.99 11.91 -10.32
C GLY A 73 -9.22 11.86 -8.80
N THR A 74 -8.61 10.92 -8.08
CA THR A 74 -8.83 10.75 -6.63
C THR A 74 -7.63 11.19 -5.82
N THR A 75 -7.87 11.73 -4.61
CA THR A 75 -6.85 12.00 -3.58
C THR A 75 -6.35 10.71 -2.91
N PHE A 76 -6.38 9.60 -3.64
CA PHE A 76 -6.12 8.27 -3.17
C PHE A 76 -5.18 7.56 -4.11
N TYR A 77 -4.06 7.10 -3.57
CA TYR A 77 -3.07 6.33 -4.30
C TYR A 77 -2.95 4.94 -3.67
N ARG A 78 -3.00 3.90 -4.50
CA ARG A 78 -2.87 2.52 -4.04
C ARG A 78 -1.81 1.80 -4.85
N VAL A 79 -0.96 1.06 -4.15
CA VAL A 79 0.08 0.23 -4.73
C VAL A 79 -0.02 -1.18 -4.17
N TYR A 80 0.01 -2.16 -5.07
CA TYR A 80 0.15 -3.56 -4.72
C TYR A 80 1.63 -3.93 -4.71
N ALA A 81 2.10 -4.52 -3.61
CA ALA A 81 3.43 -5.05 -3.49
C ALA A 81 3.35 -6.57 -3.41
N TYR A 82 3.92 -7.24 -4.40
CA TYR A 82 3.96 -8.70 -4.44
C TYR A 82 5.28 -9.21 -3.88
N THR A 83 5.23 -10.40 -3.29
CA THR A 83 6.44 -11.21 -3.10
C THR A 83 6.60 -12.18 -4.28
N LYS A 84 7.77 -12.82 -4.40
CA LYS A 84 8.03 -13.85 -5.43
C LYS A 84 7.02 -15.01 -5.41
N VAL A 85 6.41 -15.25 -4.26
CA VAL A 85 5.39 -16.29 -4.05
C VAL A 85 3.97 -15.72 -4.07
N GLU A 86 3.79 -14.49 -4.58
CA GLU A 86 2.50 -13.79 -4.73
C GLU A 86 1.73 -13.58 -3.42
N TRP A 87 2.44 -13.38 -2.31
CA TRP A 87 1.82 -12.72 -1.17
C TRP A 87 1.58 -11.26 -1.52
N LEU A 88 0.36 -10.79 -1.23
CA LEU A 88 -0.07 -9.45 -1.57
C LEU A 88 -0.06 -8.56 -0.33
N ASP A 89 0.83 -7.57 -0.37
CA ASP A 89 0.80 -6.42 0.52
C ASP A 89 0.26 -5.19 -0.23
N VAL A 90 -0.36 -4.29 0.50
CA VAL A 90 -1.03 -3.10 -0.06
C VAL A 90 -0.50 -1.88 0.65
N LEU A 91 -0.10 -0.87 -0.13
CA LEU A 91 0.15 0.48 0.38
C LEU A 91 -0.95 1.41 -0.14
N GLU A 92 -1.55 2.14 0.79
CA GLU A 92 -2.56 3.14 0.51
C GLU A 92 -2.12 4.49 1.03
N PHE A 93 -2.23 5.52 0.19
CA PHE A 93 -1.97 6.91 0.53
C PHE A 93 -3.27 7.67 0.31
N ARG A 94 -3.76 8.34 1.36
CA ARG A 94 -4.95 9.19 1.31
C ARG A 94 -4.52 10.61 1.59
N LEU A 95 -4.75 11.50 0.62
CA LEU A 95 -4.54 12.92 0.74
C LEU A 95 -5.87 13.60 1.06
N ARG A 96 -5.86 14.54 2.00
CA ARG A 96 -7.02 15.37 2.35
C ARG A 96 -6.56 16.81 2.46
N LYS A 97 -7.23 17.73 1.79
CA LYS A 97 -6.96 19.16 1.95
C LYS A 97 -7.44 19.61 3.32
N THR A 98 -6.59 20.31 4.07
CA THR A 98 -6.87 20.79 5.44
C THR A 98 -6.74 22.31 5.57
N GLY A 99 -6.15 22.96 4.58
CA GLY A 99 -6.07 24.41 4.42
C GLY A 99 -5.73 24.76 2.97
N ASP A 100 -5.54 26.03 2.66
CA ASP A 100 -5.30 26.47 1.26
C ASP A 100 -4.04 25.85 0.65
N THR A 101 -2.98 25.69 1.44
CA THR A 101 -1.68 25.13 1.04
C THR A 101 -1.22 23.95 1.91
N THR A 102 -2.16 23.34 2.65
CA THR A 102 -1.85 22.29 3.63
C THR A 102 -2.67 21.02 3.35
N LEU A 103 -1.96 19.91 3.19
CA LEU A 103 -2.53 18.58 2.97
C LEU A 103 -2.23 17.69 4.17
N ARG A 104 -3.22 16.93 4.62
CA ARG A 104 -3.01 15.78 5.49
C ARG A 104 -2.81 14.54 4.62
N ILE A 105 -1.74 13.79 4.90
CA ILE A 105 -1.48 12.49 4.29
C ILE A 105 -1.68 11.39 5.34
N GLU A 106 -2.44 10.38 4.99
CA GLU A 106 -2.53 9.12 5.74
C GLU A 106 -1.94 8.02 4.87
N VAL A 107 -0.93 7.33 5.41
CA VAL A 107 -0.28 6.19 4.76
C VAL A 107 -0.60 4.93 5.55
N GLU A 108 -1.12 3.92 4.87
CA GLU A 108 -1.51 2.64 5.45
C GLU A 108 -0.91 1.52 4.61
N GLY A 109 0.06 0.82 5.18
CA GLY A 109 0.63 -0.41 4.61
C GLY A 109 0.04 -1.62 5.34
N PHE A 110 -0.52 -2.60 4.62
CA PHE A 110 -1.05 -3.80 5.24
C PHE A 110 -0.93 -5.04 4.35
N SER A 111 -0.80 -6.20 4.99
CA SER A 111 -0.84 -7.48 4.30
C SER A 111 -2.29 -7.93 4.12
N SER A 112 -2.63 -8.41 2.94
CA SER A 112 -4.04 -8.66 2.57
C SER A 112 -4.60 -10.03 2.97
N GLY A 113 -3.74 -10.98 3.36
CA GLY A 113 -4.16 -12.33 3.75
C GLY A 113 -2.99 -13.26 4.13
N VAL A 114 -3.35 -14.45 4.61
CA VAL A 114 -2.44 -15.54 5.05
C VAL A 114 -2.07 -16.52 3.93
N VAL A 115 -2.76 -16.45 2.80
CA VAL A 115 -2.54 -17.27 1.61
C VAL A 115 -2.15 -16.37 0.44
N PRO A 116 -1.15 -16.76 -0.37
CA PRO A 116 -0.85 -16.09 -1.63
C PRO A 116 -2.06 -15.90 -2.53
N VAL A 117 -2.10 -14.80 -3.28
CA VAL A 117 -3.12 -14.59 -4.31
C VAL A 117 -2.90 -15.42 -5.56
N SER A 118 -1.81 -16.19 -5.65
CA SER A 118 -1.62 -17.25 -6.65
C SER A 118 -2.54 -18.45 -6.44
N VAL A 119 -2.98 -18.68 -5.19
CA VAL A 119 -3.78 -19.85 -4.83
C VAL A 119 -5.23 -19.64 -5.29
N PRO A 120 -5.86 -20.60 -5.98
CA PRO A 120 -7.26 -20.51 -6.35
C PRO A 120 -8.17 -20.23 -5.16
N LEU A 121 -9.11 -19.29 -5.34
CA LEU A 121 -10.05 -18.86 -4.31
C LEU A 121 -9.38 -18.22 -3.09
N ALA A 122 -8.16 -17.70 -3.24
CA ALA A 122 -7.45 -16.98 -2.17
C ALA A 122 -8.30 -15.92 -1.46
N PRO A 123 -9.14 -15.10 -2.13
CA PRO A 123 -10.01 -14.14 -1.43
C PRO A 123 -10.98 -14.81 -0.45
N LEU A 124 -11.54 -15.97 -0.80
CA LEU A 124 -12.44 -16.74 0.06
C LEU A 124 -11.67 -17.42 1.20
N LEU A 125 -10.51 -18.03 0.89
CA LEU A 125 -9.65 -18.66 1.89
C LEU A 125 -9.15 -17.65 2.90
N ASN A 126 -8.66 -16.49 2.45
CA ASN A 126 -8.19 -15.42 3.34
C ASN A 126 -9.33 -14.83 4.19
N SER A 127 -10.57 -14.80 3.67
CA SER A 127 -11.74 -14.45 4.46
C SER A 127 -12.07 -15.51 5.52
N ALA A 128 -12.02 -16.78 5.14
CA ALA A 128 -12.21 -17.91 6.05
C ALA A 128 -11.05 -18.08 7.04
N PHE A 129 -9.88 -17.46 6.82
CA PHE A 129 -8.74 -17.53 7.73
C PHE A 129 -8.37 -16.16 8.30
N CYS A 130 -9.28 -15.18 8.28
CA CYS A 130 -9.03 -13.83 8.77
C CYS A 130 -8.64 -13.75 10.26
N TRP A 131 -8.91 -14.81 11.02
CA TRP A 131 -8.56 -14.94 12.44
C TRP A 131 -7.18 -15.54 12.69
N LEU A 132 -6.48 -16.04 11.68
CA LEU A 132 -5.13 -16.58 11.84
C LEU A 132 -4.12 -15.43 11.92
N PRO A 133 -3.34 -15.31 13.00
CA PRO A 133 -2.29 -14.31 13.07
C PRO A 133 -1.14 -14.69 12.13
N PHE A 134 -0.66 -13.73 11.36
CA PHE A 134 0.53 -13.87 10.53
C PHE A 134 1.48 -12.68 10.74
N LYS A 135 2.76 -12.80 10.43
CA LYS A 135 3.71 -11.71 10.70
C LYS A 135 4.13 -11.06 9.39
N ASP A 136 3.93 -9.74 9.30
CA ASP A 136 4.43 -8.91 8.19
C ASP A 136 5.98 -8.77 8.21
N HIS A 137 6.65 -9.22 9.28
CA HIS A 137 8.11 -9.11 9.46
C HIS A 137 8.67 -7.68 9.31
N GLY A 138 7.80 -6.66 9.42
CA GLY A 138 8.15 -5.25 9.26
C GLY A 138 8.33 -4.81 7.80
N PHE A 139 7.90 -5.62 6.81
CA PHE A 139 7.98 -5.22 5.41
C PHE A 139 7.12 -4.00 5.11
N ASN A 140 5.89 -3.93 5.64
CA ASN A 140 5.02 -2.76 5.43
C ASN A 140 5.63 -1.48 6.01
N LYS A 141 6.21 -1.56 7.22
CA LYS A 141 6.94 -0.42 7.82
C LYS A 141 8.08 0.05 6.92
N ARG A 142 8.95 -0.87 6.48
CA ARG A 142 10.09 -0.54 5.61
C ARG A 142 9.65 0.09 4.29
N ARG A 143 8.57 -0.41 3.69
CA ARG A 143 8.03 0.14 2.43
C ARG A 143 7.52 1.57 2.63
N VAL A 144 6.75 1.82 3.69
CA VAL A 144 6.28 3.16 4.03
C VAL A 144 7.45 4.12 4.24
N GLU A 145 8.47 3.72 5.02
CA GLU A 145 9.69 4.52 5.22
C GLU A 145 10.48 4.77 3.93
N HIS A 146 10.43 3.86 2.96
CA HIS A 146 11.04 4.07 1.65
C HIS A 146 10.27 5.11 0.83
N TYR A 147 8.93 5.04 0.82
CA TYR A 147 8.11 6.05 0.16
C TYR A 147 8.29 7.44 0.76
N LEU A 148 8.32 7.56 2.09
CA LEU A 148 8.58 8.84 2.76
C LEU A 148 9.94 9.42 2.35
N ARG A 149 11.00 8.61 2.31
CA ARG A 149 12.32 9.04 1.85
C ARG A 149 12.35 9.48 0.39
N GLU A 150 11.59 8.82 -0.50
CA GLU A 150 11.50 9.24 -1.90
C GLU A 150 10.71 10.56 -2.07
N LEU A 151 9.69 10.78 -1.25
CA LEU A 151 8.99 12.06 -1.18
C LEU A 151 9.92 13.18 -0.70
N GLU A 152 10.71 12.93 0.35
CA GLU A 152 11.68 13.91 0.87
C GLU A 152 12.72 14.30 -0.18
N LYS A 153 13.25 13.33 -0.95
CA LYS A 153 14.17 13.62 -2.07
C LYS A 153 13.55 14.48 -3.16
N SER A 154 12.23 14.41 -3.31
CA SER A 154 11.47 15.22 -4.24
C SER A 154 11.07 16.59 -3.66
N GLY A 155 11.60 16.95 -2.47
CA GLY A 155 11.32 18.20 -1.77
C GLY A 155 10.02 18.19 -0.95
N ILE A 156 9.29 17.07 -0.91
CA ILE A 156 8.02 16.95 -0.20
C ILE A 156 8.30 16.42 1.21
N HIS A 157 8.26 17.31 2.19
CA HIS A 157 8.39 16.92 3.60
C HIS A 157 7.03 16.55 4.21
N VAL A 158 7.01 15.38 4.86
CA VAL A 158 5.86 14.88 5.63
C VAL A 158 6.20 15.04 7.11
N ALA A 159 5.59 16.03 7.76
CA ALA A 159 5.67 16.18 9.21
C ALA A 159 4.75 15.14 9.85
N THR A 160 5.31 14.04 10.34
CA THR A 160 4.53 12.95 10.98
C THR A 160 4.04 13.35 12.36
N ASP A 161 2.82 12.92 12.70
CA ASP A 161 2.22 13.10 14.04
C ASP A 161 2.95 12.30 15.14
#